data_AF-A0A927AAB9-F1
#
_entry.id   AF-A0A927AAB9-F1
#
_cell.length_a   1.000
_cell.length_b   1.000
_cell.length_c   1.000
_cell.angle_alpha   90.00
_cell.angle_beta   90.00
_cell.angle_gamma   90.00
#
_symmetry.space_group_name_H-M   'P 1'
#
loop_
_entity.id
_entity.type
_entity.pdbx_description
1 polymer ?
#
loop_
_entity_poly.entity_id
_entity_poly.type
_entity_poly.pdbx_seq_one_letter_code
_entity_poly.pdbx_strand_id
1 'polypeptide(L)'
;MPQKPPPKNLDFLSRPLIQTSRRSFLKLAAIATSSATVTGLISHADSLATPAEPSTRSAIRMGVISLSFYQVVGGLIQNILEAQGYAVEIIQGSHAEIYPVLGQGELDMLVAVWLPTGHGPLFAQYGASTMELGSLYDDALFFWGVPDYLPDDVRSIADLARPEISPLMIKQIQSIGSGAGITRLSQSVMTRYNLQAAGYRFQAGTEQEWIDAYERGVSAERGVIIPLWQPQYLNRAYAIRRLNDPLGVFPSPDRCSLVVTKDFPDRFPSSLVETLRRVRLDVASVTEMDYLTQMENLSPREAATRWMTANPDRVQSWST
;
A
#
# COMPACT_ATOMS: atom_id res chain seq x y z
N MET A 1 3.92 54.74 -14.81
CA MET A 1 4.19 53.38 -14.30
C MET A 1 2.87 52.79 -13.81
N PRO A 2 2.40 51.65 -14.34
CA PRO A 2 1.07 51.13 -14.03
C PRO A 2 1.05 50.43 -12.66
N GLN A 3 -0.01 50.69 -11.88
CA GLN A 3 -0.29 50.02 -10.62
C GLN A 3 -0.82 48.60 -10.87
N LYS A 4 -0.31 47.65 -10.09
CA LYS A 4 -0.69 46.23 -10.10
C LYS A 4 -2.02 46.04 -9.37
N PRO A 5 -2.99 45.24 -9.88
CA PRO A 5 -4.24 45.01 -9.16
C PRO A 5 -4.04 44.02 -7.99
N PRO A 6 -4.87 44.08 -6.94
CA PRO A 6 -4.79 43.19 -5.78
C PRO A 6 -5.27 41.76 -6.12
N PRO A 7 -4.84 40.73 -5.37
CA PRO A 7 -5.23 39.35 -5.63
C PRO A 7 -6.70 39.08 -5.28
N LYS A 8 -7.35 38.24 -6.08
CA LYS A 8 -8.71 37.77 -5.88
C LYS A 8 -8.75 36.75 -4.74
N ASN A 9 -9.54 37.04 -3.70
CA ASN A 9 -9.96 36.04 -2.71
C ASN A 9 -10.85 35.01 -3.40
N LEU A 10 -10.48 33.73 -3.28
CA LEU A 10 -11.36 32.60 -3.57
C LEU A 10 -11.94 32.14 -2.24
N ASP A 11 -13.17 32.59 -1.96
CA ASP A 11 -14.01 32.05 -0.89
C ASP A 11 -14.37 30.59 -1.22
N PHE A 12 -13.74 29.63 -0.53
CA PHE A 12 -14.28 28.29 -0.43
C PHE A 12 -15.20 28.24 0.79
N LEU A 13 -16.50 28.29 0.48
CA LEU A 13 -17.59 28.11 1.40
C LEU A 13 -17.40 26.86 2.27
N SER A 14 -17.46 27.11 3.56
CA SER A 14 -17.62 26.16 4.66
C SER A 14 -18.62 25.06 4.31
N ARG A 15 -18.22 23.79 4.47
CA ARG A 15 -19.14 22.66 4.59
C ARG A 15 -18.92 21.97 5.93
N PRO A 16 -19.99 21.51 6.61
CA PRO A 16 -19.90 21.06 7.99
C PRO A 16 -19.22 19.69 8.08
N LEU A 17 -18.40 19.53 9.12
CA LEU A 17 -17.82 18.28 9.56
C LEU A 17 -18.93 17.27 9.88
N ILE A 18 -19.04 16.21 9.08
CA ILE A 18 -19.90 15.08 9.39
C ILE A 18 -19.18 14.25 10.45
N GLN A 19 -19.62 14.36 11.70
CA GLN A 19 -19.31 13.41 12.76
C GLN A 19 -19.94 12.05 12.41
N THR A 20 -19.14 11.09 11.96
CA THR A 20 -19.57 9.69 11.89
C THR A 20 -19.12 8.96 13.15
N SER A 21 -20.04 8.84 14.10
CA SER A 21 -19.93 7.91 15.24
C SER A 21 -20.05 6.47 14.72
N ARG A 22 -18.97 5.67 14.85
CA ARG A 22 -19.02 4.23 14.60
C ARG A 22 -19.72 3.55 15.78
N ARG A 23 -20.94 3.06 15.56
CA ARG A 23 -21.62 2.14 16.48
C ARG A 23 -21.08 0.72 16.28
N SER A 24 -20.60 0.14 17.36
CA SER A 24 -20.19 -1.26 17.47
C SER A 24 -21.39 -2.19 17.24
N PHE A 25 -21.25 -3.17 16.35
CA PHE A 25 -22.20 -4.27 16.22
C PHE A 25 -21.48 -5.60 16.39
N LEU A 26 -21.93 -6.36 17.40
CA LEU A 26 -21.49 -7.72 17.71
C LEU A 26 -21.88 -8.68 16.58
N LYS A 27 -20.94 -9.59 16.27
CA LYS A 27 -21.17 -10.78 15.44
C LYS A 27 -22.05 -11.77 16.21
N LEU A 28 -23.16 -12.21 15.61
CA LEU A 28 -23.79 -13.49 15.93
C LEU A 28 -23.74 -14.38 14.69
N ALA A 29 -22.99 -15.48 14.79
CA ALA A 29 -23.01 -16.56 13.83
C ALA A 29 -24.25 -17.42 14.08
N ALA A 30 -25.10 -17.58 13.07
CA ALA A 30 -26.17 -18.58 13.07
C ALA A 30 -25.80 -19.69 12.07
N ILE A 31 -25.47 -20.86 12.60
CA ILE A 31 -25.35 -22.11 11.84
C ILE A 31 -26.77 -22.60 11.61
N ALA A 32 -27.20 -22.64 10.35
CA ALA A 32 -28.43 -23.32 9.94
C ALA A 32 -28.06 -24.42 8.93
N THR A 33 -27.95 -25.64 9.44
CA THR A 33 -27.99 -26.86 8.62
C THR A 33 -29.44 -27.15 8.25
N SER A 34 -29.74 -27.23 6.96
CA SER A 34 -31.00 -27.84 6.50
C SER A 34 -30.76 -28.55 5.18
N SER A 35 -30.88 -29.87 5.27
CA SER A 35 -30.89 -30.82 4.17
C SER A 35 -32.26 -30.76 3.49
N ALA A 36 -32.30 -30.67 2.17
CA ALA A 36 -33.51 -30.91 1.39
C ALA A 36 -33.13 -31.53 0.04
N THR A 37 -33.42 -32.82 -0.08
CA THR A 37 -33.51 -33.56 -1.34
C THR A 37 -34.72 -33.05 -2.13
N VAL A 38 -34.49 -32.56 -3.35
CA VAL A 38 -35.56 -32.35 -4.34
C VAL A 38 -35.21 -33.11 -5.61
N THR A 39 -35.99 -34.14 -5.87
CA THR A 39 -36.04 -34.87 -7.14
C THR A 39 -36.92 -34.06 -8.10
N GLY A 40 -36.38 -33.65 -9.24
CA GLY A 40 -37.13 -32.91 -10.26
C GLY A 40 -36.48 -33.04 -11.63
N LEU A 41 -37.07 -33.91 -12.48
CA LEU A 41 -36.79 -33.98 -13.91
C LEU A 41 -37.34 -32.74 -14.61
N ILE A 42 -36.48 -31.97 -15.27
CA ILE A 42 -36.85 -31.08 -16.38
C ILE A 42 -35.79 -31.22 -17.46
N SER A 43 -36.21 -31.74 -18.60
CA SER A 43 -35.51 -31.69 -19.88
C SER A 43 -35.60 -30.28 -20.44
N HIS A 44 -34.51 -29.73 -21.00
CA HIS A 44 -34.47 -29.07 -22.32
C HIS A 44 -33.08 -28.46 -22.62
N ALA A 45 -32.59 -28.79 -23.82
CA ALA A 45 -31.60 -28.11 -24.66
C ALA A 45 -30.18 -27.91 -24.13
N ASP A 46 -29.32 -28.87 -24.49
CA ASP A 46 -27.86 -28.75 -24.55
C ASP A 46 -27.45 -27.53 -25.41
N SER A 47 -27.06 -26.45 -24.73
CA SER A 47 -25.94 -25.63 -25.20
C SER A 47 -24.72 -26.14 -24.46
N LEU A 48 -23.94 -26.99 -25.12
CA LEU A 48 -22.63 -27.42 -24.65
C LEU A 48 -21.70 -26.20 -24.60
N ALA A 49 -21.78 -25.43 -23.51
CA ALA A 49 -20.67 -24.62 -23.06
C ALA A 49 -19.56 -25.61 -22.71
N THR A 50 -18.52 -25.65 -23.54
CA THR A 50 -17.34 -26.46 -23.27
C THR A 50 -16.78 -26.02 -21.91
N PRO A 51 -16.66 -26.92 -20.91
CA PRO A 51 -15.94 -26.59 -19.69
C PRO A 51 -14.53 -26.18 -20.11
N ALA A 52 -14.06 -25.02 -19.64
CA ALA A 52 -12.67 -24.64 -19.81
C ALA A 52 -11.79 -25.79 -19.29
N GLU A 53 -10.94 -26.33 -20.15
CA GLU A 53 -9.94 -27.34 -19.77
C GLU A 53 -9.19 -26.84 -18.53
N PRO A 54 -9.04 -27.66 -17.47
CA PRO A 54 -8.24 -27.28 -16.32
C PRO A 54 -6.83 -26.98 -16.83
N SER A 55 -6.35 -25.76 -16.61
CA SER A 55 -5.03 -25.34 -17.05
C SER A 55 -3.98 -26.31 -16.51
N THR A 56 -3.34 -27.07 -17.38
CA THR A 56 -2.22 -27.98 -17.07
C THR A 56 -0.95 -27.23 -16.62
N ARG A 57 -1.05 -25.92 -16.39
CA ARG A 57 0.01 -25.05 -15.89
C ARG A 57 -0.09 -24.98 -14.37
N SER A 58 1.02 -25.26 -13.68
CA SER A 58 1.16 -24.97 -12.25
C SER A 58 0.83 -23.50 -11.98
N ALA A 59 0.18 -23.21 -10.86
CA ALA A 59 -0.14 -21.83 -10.48
C ALA A 59 1.12 -20.95 -10.45
N ILE A 60 0.98 -19.69 -10.87
CA ILE A 60 2.02 -18.67 -10.74
C ILE A 60 2.11 -18.30 -9.26
N ARG A 61 3.29 -18.52 -8.65
CA ARG A 61 3.54 -18.21 -7.24
C ARG A 61 3.92 -16.74 -7.11
N MET A 62 2.98 -15.93 -6.64
CA MET A 62 3.11 -14.48 -6.54
C MET A 62 3.29 -14.05 -5.09
N GLY A 63 4.47 -13.53 -4.79
CA GLY A 63 4.78 -12.93 -3.50
C GLY A 63 4.16 -11.55 -3.34
N VAL A 64 3.57 -11.30 -2.18
CA VAL A 64 2.98 -10.01 -1.80
C VAL A 64 3.37 -9.68 -0.36
N ILE A 65 3.90 -8.48 -0.14
CA ILE A 65 4.17 -8.00 1.22
C ILE A 65 2.83 -7.73 1.92
N SER A 66 2.66 -8.21 3.16
CA SER A 66 1.44 -8.10 3.96
C SER A 66 1.21 -6.69 4.53
N LEU A 67 1.13 -5.69 3.66
CA LEU A 67 0.59 -4.37 3.94
C LEU A 67 -0.49 -4.04 2.92
N SER A 68 -1.54 -3.37 3.38
CA SER A 68 -2.74 -3.04 2.61
C SER A 68 -2.48 -2.53 1.17
N PHE A 69 -1.66 -1.49 1.02
CA PHE A 69 -1.35 -0.91 -0.29
C PHE A 69 -0.53 -1.84 -1.21
N TYR A 70 0.29 -2.75 -0.68
CA TYR A 70 0.97 -3.77 -1.49
C TYR A 70 -0.01 -4.83 -1.95
N GLN A 71 -0.95 -5.22 -1.08
CA GLN A 71 -1.97 -6.21 -1.39
C GLN A 71 -2.88 -5.76 -2.53
N VAL A 72 -3.24 -4.48 -2.61
CA VAL A 72 -4.08 -4.00 -3.74
C VAL A 72 -3.34 -4.02 -5.07
N VAL A 73 -2.04 -3.75 -5.08
CA VAL A 73 -1.21 -3.90 -6.29
C VAL A 73 -1.09 -5.39 -6.66
N GLY A 74 -0.92 -6.27 -5.67
CA GLY A 74 -0.98 -7.72 -5.86
C GLY A 74 -2.33 -8.18 -6.44
N GLY A 75 -3.45 -7.67 -5.92
CA GLY A 75 -4.79 -7.96 -6.43
C GLY A 75 -4.99 -7.52 -7.88
N LEU A 76 -4.38 -6.40 -8.28
CA LEU A 76 -4.39 -5.93 -9.67
C LEU A 76 -3.61 -6.86 -10.59
N ILE A 77 -2.39 -7.25 -10.22
CA ILE A 77 -1.60 -8.22 -11.01
C ILE A 77 -2.31 -9.57 -11.07
N GLN A 78 -2.92 -10.03 -9.96
CA GLN A 78 -3.72 -11.24 -9.92
C GLN A 78 -4.87 -11.20 -10.95
N ASN A 79 -5.63 -10.10 -10.99
CA ASN A 79 -6.72 -9.94 -11.95
C ASN A 79 -6.23 -10.01 -13.41
N ILE A 80 -5.07 -9.42 -13.72
CA ILE A 80 -4.47 -9.48 -15.06
C ILE A 80 -4.06 -10.91 -15.44
N LEU A 81 -3.40 -11.62 -14.52
CA LEU A 81 -2.95 -13.00 -14.75
C LEU A 81 -4.15 -13.94 -14.95
N GLU A 82 -5.16 -13.85 -14.09
CA GLU A 82 -6.35 -14.69 -14.17
C GLU A 82 -7.20 -14.39 -15.42
N ALA A 83 -7.30 -13.13 -15.84
CA ALA A 83 -7.96 -12.76 -17.09
C ALA A 83 -7.29 -13.38 -18.34
N GLN A 84 -6.00 -13.72 -18.25
CA GLN A 84 -5.26 -14.44 -19.29
C GLN A 84 -5.23 -15.96 -19.09
N GLY A 85 -6.02 -16.49 -18.14
CA GLY A 85 -6.20 -17.92 -17.91
C GLY A 85 -5.12 -18.57 -17.03
N TYR A 86 -4.35 -17.81 -16.26
CA TYR A 86 -3.38 -18.35 -15.31
C TYR A 86 -3.97 -18.46 -13.90
N ALA A 87 -3.81 -19.62 -13.27
CA ALA A 87 -4.00 -19.74 -11.83
C ALA A 87 -2.89 -19.00 -11.09
N VAL A 88 -3.24 -18.33 -9.99
CA VAL A 88 -2.30 -17.56 -9.16
C VAL A 88 -2.35 -18.07 -7.72
N GLU A 89 -1.20 -18.41 -7.17
CA GLU A 89 -1.03 -18.70 -5.75
C GLU A 89 -0.42 -17.46 -5.08
N ILE A 90 -1.15 -16.86 -4.15
CA ILE A 90 -0.69 -15.69 -3.41
C ILE A 90 0.07 -16.15 -2.17
N ILE A 91 1.36 -15.84 -2.11
CA ILE A 91 2.21 -16.09 -0.95
C ILE A 91 2.44 -14.75 -0.26
N GLN A 92 1.90 -14.59 0.95
CA GLN A 92 1.98 -13.35 1.71
C GLN A 92 2.93 -13.47 2.90
N GLY A 93 3.63 -12.38 3.19
CA GLY A 93 4.45 -12.27 4.40
C GLY A 93 4.89 -10.84 4.64
N SER A 94 5.37 -10.55 5.85
CA SER A 94 6.12 -9.32 6.12
C SER A 94 7.38 -9.25 5.24
N HIS A 95 8.00 -8.08 5.19
CA HIS A 95 9.29 -7.90 4.50
C HIS A 95 10.35 -8.93 4.95
N ALA A 96 10.38 -9.28 6.24
CA ALA A 96 11.36 -10.24 6.78
C ALA A 96 11.04 -11.69 6.40
N GLU A 97 9.79 -12.00 6.05
CA GLU A 97 9.33 -13.33 5.68
C GLU A 97 9.37 -13.56 4.17
N ILE A 98 8.92 -12.59 3.37
CA ILE A 98 8.73 -12.78 1.92
C ILE A 98 10.04 -12.78 1.13
N TYR A 99 11.04 -12.00 1.56
CA TYR A 99 12.33 -11.93 0.85
C TYR A 99 13.16 -13.22 0.96
N PRO A 100 13.23 -13.90 2.11
CA PRO A 100 13.79 -15.25 2.18
C PRO A 100 13.13 -16.24 1.20
N VAL A 101 11.80 -16.21 1.07
CA VAL A 101 11.04 -17.05 0.12
C VAL A 101 11.44 -16.73 -1.33
N LEU A 102 11.62 -15.44 -1.67
CA LEU A 102 12.18 -15.02 -2.96
C LEU A 102 13.58 -15.61 -3.19
N GLY A 103 14.47 -15.51 -2.21
CA GLY A 103 15.85 -15.98 -2.32
C GLY A 103 15.98 -17.50 -2.42
N GLN A 104 14.98 -18.25 -1.92
CA GLN A 104 14.90 -19.71 -2.03
C GLN A 104 14.35 -20.17 -3.39
N GLY A 105 13.92 -19.26 -4.27
CA GLY A 105 13.31 -19.60 -5.57
C GLY A 105 11.88 -20.11 -5.46
N GLU A 106 11.21 -19.82 -4.33
CA GLU A 106 9.84 -20.27 -4.07
C GLU A 106 8.78 -19.32 -4.64
N LEU A 107 9.18 -18.18 -5.18
CA LEU A 107 8.31 -17.24 -5.89
C LEU A 107 8.68 -17.19 -7.37
N ASP A 108 7.69 -17.06 -8.25
CA ASP A 108 7.90 -16.72 -9.66
C ASP A 108 7.99 -15.19 -9.85
N MET A 109 7.33 -14.43 -8.96
CA MET A 109 7.36 -12.98 -8.93
C MET A 109 7.15 -12.42 -7.52
N LEU A 110 7.68 -11.23 -7.28
CA LEU A 110 7.40 -10.40 -6.12
C LEU A 110 6.84 -9.06 -6.60
N VAL A 111 5.64 -8.74 -6.16
CA VAL A 111 4.94 -7.53 -6.59
C VAL A 111 5.34 -6.34 -5.74
N ALA A 112 5.47 -5.20 -6.39
CA ALA A 112 5.64 -3.89 -5.78
C ALA A 112 6.93 -3.70 -4.96
N VAL A 113 8.08 -4.07 -5.53
CA VAL A 113 9.40 -3.90 -4.93
C VAL A 113 9.89 -2.44 -5.09
N TRP A 114 10.14 -1.74 -3.98
CA TRP A 114 10.58 -0.34 -3.95
C TRP A 114 12.10 -0.21 -3.96
N LEU A 115 12.64 0.37 -5.02
CA LEU A 115 14.09 0.48 -5.25
C LEU A 115 14.49 1.92 -5.59
N PRO A 116 15.71 2.36 -5.21
CA PRO A 116 16.76 1.57 -4.55
C PRO A 116 16.71 1.56 -3.01
N THR A 117 15.79 2.29 -2.38
CA THR A 117 15.88 2.55 -0.93
C THR A 117 15.09 1.57 -0.07
N GLY A 118 13.78 1.50 -0.30
CA GLY A 118 12.80 0.88 0.58
C GLY A 118 13.12 -0.58 0.81
N HIS A 119 13.37 -1.28 -0.29
CA HIS A 119 13.71 -2.69 -0.30
C HIS A 119 15.14 -3.00 -0.74
N GLY A 120 15.95 -1.98 -1.07
CA GLY A 120 17.32 -2.16 -1.59
C GLY A 120 18.17 -3.18 -0.82
N PRO A 121 18.30 -3.07 0.52
CA PRO A 121 19.07 -4.04 1.30
C PRO A 121 18.55 -5.48 1.18
N LEU A 122 17.23 -5.68 1.25
CA LEU A 122 16.62 -7.00 1.13
C LEU A 122 16.75 -7.54 -0.30
N PHE A 123 16.60 -6.68 -1.30
CA PHE A 123 16.72 -7.05 -2.71
C PHE A 123 18.18 -7.39 -3.08
N ALA A 124 19.16 -6.66 -2.54
CA ALA A 124 20.58 -7.00 -2.69
C ALA A 124 20.91 -8.37 -2.08
N GLN A 125 20.28 -8.72 -0.96
CA GLN A 125 20.52 -9.99 -0.27
C GLN A 125 19.82 -11.19 -0.95
N TYR A 126 18.57 -11.03 -1.39
CA TYR A 126 17.72 -12.15 -1.82
C TYR A 126 17.33 -12.11 -3.31
N GLY A 127 17.58 -11.01 -4.01
CA GLY A 127 17.12 -10.79 -5.39
C GLY A 127 18.06 -11.29 -6.49
N ALA A 128 19.17 -11.98 -6.16
CA ALA A 128 20.22 -12.32 -7.13
C ALA A 128 19.73 -13.12 -8.36
N SER A 129 18.71 -13.97 -8.18
CA SER A 129 18.10 -14.81 -9.24
C SER A 129 16.90 -14.17 -9.92
N THR A 130 16.69 -12.87 -9.71
CA THR A 130 15.52 -12.13 -10.19
C THR A 130 15.92 -10.98 -11.11
N MET A 131 14.91 -10.38 -11.74
CA MET A 131 15.04 -9.17 -12.53
C MET A 131 13.80 -8.28 -12.34
N GLU A 132 14.00 -6.96 -12.46
CA GLU A 132 12.87 -6.04 -12.59
C GLU A 132 12.26 -6.23 -13.99
N LEU A 133 11.00 -6.65 -14.05
CA LEU A 133 10.27 -6.80 -15.29
C LEU A 133 9.81 -5.43 -15.82
N GLY A 134 9.27 -4.59 -14.93
CA GLY A 134 8.84 -3.23 -15.25
C GLY A 134 8.59 -2.41 -13.99
N SER A 135 8.67 -1.08 -14.10
CA SER A 135 8.21 -0.18 -13.04
C SER A 135 6.68 -0.12 -13.08
N LEU A 136 6.03 -0.35 -11.95
CA LEU A 136 4.58 -0.26 -11.77
C LEU A 136 4.16 1.17 -11.50
N TYR A 137 4.92 1.94 -10.72
CA TYR A 137 4.72 3.37 -10.49
C TYR A 137 6.01 3.99 -9.97
N ASP A 138 6.16 5.28 -10.16
CA ASP A 138 7.26 6.07 -9.60
C ASP A 138 6.74 6.90 -8.41
N ASP A 139 7.59 7.76 -7.84
CA ASP A 139 7.25 8.66 -6.73
C ASP A 139 6.85 7.96 -5.41
N ALA A 140 7.35 6.75 -5.18
CA ALA A 140 7.17 6.06 -3.90
C ALA A 140 8.08 6.68 -2.84
N LEU A 141 7.51 7.33 -1.83
CA LEU A 141 8.26 8.23 -0.94
C LEU A 141 7.98 7.93 0.54
N PHE A 142 9.03 8.00 1.35
CA PHE A 142 8.97 7.94 2.83
C PHE A 142 9.06 9.33 3.44
N PHE A 143 8.32 9.58 4.51
CA PHE A 143 8.39 10.84 5.27
C PHE A 143 7.81 10.66 6.68
N TRP A 144 8.00 11.64 7.55
CA TRP A 144 7.23 11.76 8.79
C TRP A 144 6.17 12.84 8.64
N GLY A 145 5.01 12.62 9.24
CA GLY A 145 3.91 13.57 9.25
C GLY A 145 3.38 13.83 10.65
N VAL A 146 2.56 14.87 10.75
CA VAL A 146 1.74 15.22 11.92
C VAL A 146 0.34 15.62 11.45
N PRO A 147 -0.69 15.56 12.31
CA PRO A 147 -1.99 16.14 12.01
C PRO A 147 -1.89 17.64 11.68
N ASP A 148 -2.72 18.11 10.76
CA ASP A 148 -2.73 19.51 10.32
C ASP A 148 -3.23 20.51 11.37
N TYR A 149 -3.96 20.03 12.39
CA TYR A 149 -4.40 20.86 13.52
C TYR A 149 -3.26 21.31 14.45
N LEU A 150 -2.05 20.75 14.31
CA LEU A 150 -0.92 21.22 15.10
C LEU A 150 -0.46 22.61 14.67
N PRO A 151 0.06 23.42 15.60
CA PRO A 151 0.59 24.75 15.29
C PRO A 151 1.52 24.77 14.07
N ASP A 152 1.40 25.81 13.26
CA ASP A 152 2.15 25.96 12.02
C ASP A 152 3.66 26.01 12.21
N ASP A 153 4.19 26.21 13.41
CA ASP A 153 5.61 26.20 13.70
C ASP A 153 6.17 24.78 13.89
N VAL A 154 5.34 23.74 13.89
CA VAL A 154 5.74 22.33 13.78
C VAL A 154 5.89 21.98 12.30
N ARG A 155 7.01 22.39 11.69
CA ARG A 155 7.25 22.29 10.23
C ARG A 155 8.27 21.23 9.84
N SER A 156 9.18 20.90 10.75
CA SER A 156 10.30 20.01 10.49
C SER A 156 10.46 18.96 11.58
N ILE A 157 11.17 17.89 11.26
CA ILE A 157 11.54 16.87 12.24
C ILE A 157 12.41 17.49 13.36
N ALA A 158 13.24 18.48 13.04
CA ALA A 158 14.04 19.20 14.03
C ALA A 158 13.17 19.93 15.08
N ASP A 159 11.99 20.42 14.68
CA ASP A 159 11.09 21.13 15.60
C ASP A 159 10.58 20.23 16.72
N LEU A 160 10.48 18.92 16.49
CA LEU A 160 10.00 17.96 17.48
C LEU A 160 10.87 17.95 18.75
N ALA A 161 12.15 18.28 18.64
CA ALA A 161 13.06 18.34 19.79
C ALA A 161 12.96 19.65 20.59
N ARG A 162 12.25 20.68 20.08
CA ARG A 162 12.15 21.98 20.75
C ARG A 162 11.43 21.86 22.10
N PRO A 163 11.92 22.51 23.17
CA PRO A 163 11.33 22.41 24.51
C PRO A 163 9.84 22.80 24.60
N GLU A 164 9.38 23.67 23.71
CA GLU A 164 7.99 24.14 23.62
C GLU A 164 7.09 23.20 22.80
N ILE A 165 7.63 22.45 21.83
CA ILE A 165 6.88 21.52 20.99
C ILE A 165 6.82 20.14 21.62
N SER A 166 7.96 19.65 22.09
CA SER A 166 8.13 18.28 22.59
C SER A 166 7.10 17.86 23.66
N PRO A 167 6.69 18.70 24.63
CA PRO A 167 5.67 18.36 25.63
C PRO A 167 4.26 18.15 25.05
N LEU A 168 3.95 18.77 23.91
CA LEU A 168 2.65 18.64 23.23
C LEU A 168 2.53 17.31 22.49
N MET A 169 3.64 16.62 22.26
CA MET A 169 3.71 15.43 21.45
C MET A 169 3.59 14.15 22.29
N ILE A 170 2.94 13.15 21.70
CA ILE A 170 2.99 11.76 22.17
C ILE A 170 4.42 11.27 22.03
N LYS A 171 4.99 10.77 23.15
CA LYS A 171 6.40 10.37 23.22
C LYS A 171 6.72 9.06 22.52
N GLN A 172 5.73 8.18 22.36
CA GLN A 172 5.89 6.92 21.65
C GLN A 172 5.55 7.11 20.17
N ILE A 173 6.55 6.94 19.31
CA ILE A 173 6.42 6.96 17.86
C ILE A 173 6.30 5.52 17.39
N GLN A 174 5.11 5.16 16.93
CA GLN A 174 4.83 3.82 16.41
C GLN A 174 5.20 3.74 14.93
N SER A 175 5.79 2.63 14.52
CA SER A 175 6.08 2.26 13.13
C SER A 175 5.61 0.84 12.86
N ILE A 176 5.83 0.37 11.63
CA ILE A 176 5.56 -1.00 11.19
C ILE A 176 6.77 -1.93 11.38
N GLY A 177 6.75 -3.11 10.77
CA GLY A 177 7.75 -4.16 10.98
C GLY A 177 9.18 -3.70 10.71
N SER A 178 10.15 -4.30 11.42
CA SER A 178 11.57 -3.92 11.36
C SER A 178 12.21 -4.09 9.99
N GLY A 179 11.70 -5.00 9.16
CA GLY A 179 12.15 -5.18 7.78
C GLY A 179 11.69 -4.09 6.80
N ALA A 180 10.79 -3.20 7.21
CA ALA A 180 10.28 -2.15 6.32
C ALA A 180 11.25 -0.97 6.19
N GLY A 181 11.35 -0.41 4.98
CA GLY A 181 12.17 0.76 4.69
C GLY A 181 11.86 1.97 5.60
N ILE A 182 10.58 2.29 5.81
CA ILE A 182 10.14 3.37 6.70
C ILE A 182 10.64 3.17 8.14
N THR A 183 10.60 1.94 8.67
CA THR A 183 11.03 1.65 10.04
C THR A 183 12.53 1.83 10.19
N ARG A 184 13.33 1.30 9.25
CA ARG A 184 14.79 1.46 9.23
C ARG A 184 15.22 2.93 9.09
N LEU A 185 14.59 3.67 8.17
CA LEU A 185 14.86 5.10 7.98
C LEU A 185 14.45 5.90 9.23
N SER A 186 13.32 5.56 9.84
CA SER A 186 12.82 6.22 11.06
C SER A 186 13.74 5.99 12.27
N GLN A 187 14.38 4.83 12.40
CA GLN A 187 15.42 4.63 13.40
C GLN A 187 16.60 5.59 13.18
N SER A 188 16.99 5.83 11.92
CA SER A 188 18.02 6.80 11.58
C SER A 188 17.57 8.24 11.90
N VAL A 189 16.29 8.56 11.71
CA VAL A 189 15.70 9.84 12.13
C VAL A 189 15.86 10.04 13.63
N MET A 190 15.47 9.04 14.44
CA MET A 190 15.58 9.11 15.90
C MET A 190 17.00 9.44 16.37
N THR A 191 18.01 8.81 15.76
CA THR A 191 19.42 9.05 16.08
C THR A 191 19.91 10.41 15.57
N ARG A 192 19.69 10.72 14.28
CA ARG A 192 20.26 11.93 13.65
C ARG A 192 19.66 13.22 14.18
N TYR A 193 18.40 13.20 14.62
CA TYR A 193 17.73 14.33 15.25
C TYR A 193 17.78 14.32 16.78
N ASN A 194 18.49 13.34 17.38
CA ASN A 194 18.62 13.20 18.83
C ASN A 194 17.28 13.19 19.59
N LEU A 195 16.24 12.58 19.00
CA LEU A 195 14.88 12.64 19.55
C LEU A 195 14.75 11.84 20.86
N GLN A 196 15.64 10.87 21.09
CA GLN A 196 15.69 10.15 22.36
C GLN A 196 16.03 11.08 23.53
N ALA A 197 16.95 12.02 23.35
CA ALA A 197 17.26 13.02 24.38
C ALA A 197 16.09 13.98 24.63
N ALA A 198 15.23 14.20 23.63
CA ALA A 198 13.98 14.95 23.77
C ALA A 198 12.82 14.10 24.35
N GLY A 199 13.11 12.88 24.81
CA GLY A 199 12.18 11.98 25.49
C GLY A 199 11.30 11.14 24.57
N TYR A 200 11.55 11.13 23.26
CA TYR A 200 10.84 10.25 22.34
C TYR A 200 11.38 8.82 22.38
N ARG A 201 10.47 7.87 22.19
CA ARG A 201 10.76 6.44 22.05
C ARG A 201 10.17 5.95 20.73
N PHE A 202 10.88 5.05 20.08
CA PHE A 202 10.46 4.49 18.80
C PHE A 202 10.13 3.02 18.96
N GLN A 203 8.97 2.60 18.44
CA GLN A 203 8.49 1.24 18.54
C GLN A 203 8.11 0.72 17.15
N ALA A 204 8.77 -0.36 16.73
CA ALA A 204 8.32 -1.15 15.58
C ALA A 204 7.15 -2.05 16.00
N GLY A 205 6.26 -2.34 15.07
CA GLY A 205 5.08 -3.18 15.30
C GLY A 205 4.38 -3.58 14.01
N THR A 206 3.08 -3.84 14.09
CA THR A 206 2.23 -4.19 12.96
C THR A 206 1.64 -2.96 12.27
N GLU A 207 1.10 -3.13 11.07
CA GLU A 207 0.34 -2.07 10.38
C GLU A 207 -0.86 -1.61 11.22
N GLN A 208 -1.57 -2.55 11.86
CA GLN A 208 -2.71 -2.21 12.71
C GLN A 208 -2.32 -1.38 13.93
N GLU A 209 -1.26 -1.76 14.64
CA GLU A 209 -0.78 -0.98 15.79
C GLU A 209 -0.36 0.45 15.39
N TRP A 210 0.23 0.58 14.20
CA TRP A 210 0.60 1.87 13.60
C TRP A 210 -0.62 2.74 13.26
N ILE A 211 -1.65 2.17 12.61
CA ILE A 211 -2.92 2.86 12.35
C ILE A 211 -3.56 3.29 13.67
N ASP A 212 -3.72 2.37 14.62
CA ASP A 212 -4.39 2.66 15.88
C ASP A 212 -3.65 3.74 16.69
N ALA A 213 -2.31 3.76 16.64
CA ALA A 213 -1.52 4.78 17.32
C ALA A 213 -1.79 6.18 16.75
N TYR A 214 -1.87 6.30 15.43
CA TYR A 214 -2.22 7.55 14.77
C TYR A 214 -3.65 7.98 15.09
N GLU A 215 -4.63 7.08 14.91
CA GLU A 215 -6.04 7.37 15.15
C GLU A 215 -6.32 7.75 16.61
N ARG A 216 -5.70 7.08 17.59
CA ARG A 216 -5.80 7.46 19.00
C ARG A 216 -5.25 8.85 19.27
N GLY A 217 -4.13 9.20 18.63
CA GLY A 217 -3.54 10.54 18.75
C GLY A 217 -4.46 11.62 18.19
N VAL A 218 -5.00 11.38 17.00
CA VAL A 218 -5.97 12.27 16.34
C VAL A 218 -7.25 12.43 17.17
N SER A 219 -7.84 11.32 17.63
CA SER A 219 -9.06 11.32 18.44
C SER A 219 -8.90 12.03 19.79
N ALA A 220 -7.69 12.00 20.35
CA ALA A 220 -7.36 12.72 21.58
C ALA A 220 -6.92 14.17 21.34
N GLU A 221 -6.88 14.66 20.09
CA GLU A 221 -6.34 15.96 19.70
C GLU A 221 -4.92 16.22 20.26
N ARG A 222 -4.10 15.16 20.32
CA ARG A 222 -2.72 15.23 20.82
C ARG A 222 -1.73 15.16 19.67
N GLY A 223 -0.59 15.84 19.81
CA GLY A 223 0.46 15.83 18.80
C GLY A 223 1.02 14.44 18.56
N VAL A 224 0.53 13.76 17.52
CA VAL A 224 1.01 12.44 17.10
C VAL A 224 1.94 12.58 15.92
N ILE A 225 3.06 11.87 15.97
CA ILE A 225 4.02 11.76 14.86
C ILE A 225 3.74 10.45 14.17
N ILE A 226 3.57 10.49 12.85
CA ILE A 226 3.36 9.30 12.03
C ILE A 226 4.52 9.12 11.04
N PRO A 227 5.34 8.08 11.19
CA PRO A 227 6.17 7.57 10.10
C PRO A 227 5.24 7.07 8.98
N LEU A 228 5.27 7.70 7.81
CA LEU A 228 4.32 7.48 6.73
C LEU A 228 5.04 7.33 5.39
N TRP A 229 4.31 6.86 4.38
CA TRP A 229 4.76 6.73 3.01
C TRP A 229 3.64 7.06 2.04
N GLN A 230 4.00 7.23 0.77
CA GLN A 230 3.04 7.22 -0.34
C GLN A 230 3.47 6.18 -1.38
N PRO A 231 2.52 5.48 -2.02
CA PRO A 231 1.07 5.47 -1.78
C PRO A 231 0.65 4.83 -0.44
N GLN A 232 -0.39 5.38 0.20
CA GLN A 232 -0.99 4.86 1.43
C GLN A 232 -2.33 5.59 1.74
N TYR A 233 -3.40 4.87 2.12
CA TYR A 233 -4.76 5.43 2.25
C TYR A 233 -4.93 6.59 3.26
N LEU A 234 -4.14 6.65 4.33
CA LEU A 234 -4.16 7.72 5.33
C LEU A 234 -3.83 9.07 4.70
N ASN A 235 -3.04 9.11 3.61
CA ASN A 235 -2.80 10.34 2.85
C ASN A 235 -4.09 10.91 2.23
N ARG A 236 -5.12 10.08 2.04
CA ARG A 236 -6.44 10.47 1.55
C ARG A 236 -7.46 10.60 2.68
N ALA A 237 -7.41 9.71 3.68
CA ALA A 237 -8.39 9.64 4.74
C ALA A 237 -8.22 10.76 5.80
N TYR A 238 -7.00 11.30 5.95
CA TYR A 238 -6.68 12.30 6.96
C TYR A 238 -5.91 13.48 6.37
N ALA A 239 -6.07 14.64 7.00
CA ALA A 239 -5.22 15.80 6.75
C ALA A 239 -3.91 15.66 7.53
N ILE A 240 -2.89 15.13 6.85
CA ILE A 240 -1.55 14.91 7.40
C ILE A 240 -0.58 15.92 6.77
N ARG A 241 0.00 16.79 7.61
CA ARG A 241 1.07 17.68 7.19
C ARG A 241 2.41 16.95 7.28
N ARG A 242 3.12 16.90 6.16
CA ARG A 242 4.49 16.36 6.10
C ARG A 242 5.45 17.27 6.84
N LEU A 243 6.36 16.69 7.60
CA LEU A 243 7.47 17.41 8.22
C LEU A 243 8.66 17.46 7.28
N ASN A 244 9.29 18.63 7.18
CA ASN A 244 10.55 18.80 6.49
C ASN A 244 11.67 18.01 7.19
N ASP A 245 12.54 17.40 6.39
CA ASP A 245 13.70 16.64 6.84
C ASP A 245 15.01 17.37 6.44
N PRO A 246 15.44 18.40 7.19
CA PRO A 246 16.64 19.18 6.86
C PRO A 246 17.94 18.38 6.85
N LEU A 247 17.99 17.22 7.50
CA LEU A 247 19.15 16.33 7.51
C LEU A 247 19.14 15.31 6.34
N GLY A 248 18.08 15.26 5.55
CA GLY A 248 17.96 14.35 4.40
C GLY A 248 18.13 12.89 4.79
N VAL A 249 17.43 12.44 5.83
CA VAL A 249 17.35 11.03 6.22
C VAL A 249 16.49 10.25 5.23
N PHE A 250 15.37 10.83 4.81
CA PHE A 250 14.52 10.31 3.76
C PHE A 250 15.12 10.69 2.39
N PRO A 251 15.46 9.72 1.55
CA PRO A 251 16.05 9.99 0.24
C PRO A 251 14.99 10.39 -0.79
N SER A 252 15.45 10.62 -2.02
CA SER A 252 14.58 10.78 -3.18
C SER A 252 13.59 9.61 -3.32
N PRO A 253 12.42 9.83 -3.94
CA PRO A 253 11.45 8.77 -4.16
C PRO A 253 12.03 7.56 -4.89
N ASP A 254 11.59 6.38 -4.46
CA ASP A 254 11.84 5.12 -5.14
C ASP A 254 10.89 4.95 -6.34
N ARG A 255 11.31 4.08 -7.26
CA ARG A 255 10.37 3.42 -8.17
C ARG A 255 9.84 2.15 -7.51
N CYS A 256 8.61 1.80 -7.82
CA CYS A 256 8.02 0.53 -7.47
C CYS A 256 8.06 -0.39 -8.69
N SER A 257 8.63 -1.58 -8.54
CA SER A 257 8.86 -2.52 -9.64
C SER A 257 8.11 -3.84 -9.45
N LEU A 258 7.66 -4.43 -10.56
CA LEU A 258 7.33 -5.84 -10.62
C LEU A 258 8.63 -6.62 -10.82
N VAL A 259 8.95 -7.51 -9.89
CA VAL A 259 10.14 -8.36 -9.95
C VAL A 259 9.72 -9.78 -10.30
N VAL A 260 10.43 -10.41 -11.21
CA VAL A 260 10.23 -11.81 -11.62
C VAL A 260 11.53 -12.60 -11.55
N THR A 261 11.45 -13.93 -11.48
CA THR A 261 12.66 -14.77 -11.65
C THR A 261 13.25 -14.61 -13.05
N LYS A 262 14.57 -14.76 -13.19
CA LYS A 262 15.26 -14.53 -14.47
C LYS A 262 14.78 -15.41 -15.62
N ASP A 263 14.30 -16.62 -15.31
CA ASP A 263 13.74 -17.59 -16.25
C ASP A 263 12.24 -17.35 -16.55
N PHE A 264 11.58 -16.39 -15.88
CA PHE A 264 10.16 -16.09 -16.09
C PHE A 264 9.85 -15.76 -17.57
N PRO A 265 10.61 -14.92 -18.28
CA PRO A 265 10.34 -14.63 -19.69
C PRO A 265 10.45 -15.86 -20.62
N ASP A 266 11.23 -16.87 -20.22
CA ASP A 266 11.42 -18.11 -21.00
C ASP A 266 10.28 -19.11 -20.74
N ARG A 267 9.65 -19.04 -19.56
CA ARG A 267 8.57 -19.95 -19.13
C ARG A 267 7.19 -19.51 -19.60
N PHE A 268 7.00 -18.23 -19.90
CA PHE A 268 5.69 -17.65 -20.22
C PHE A 268 5.65 -17.02 -21.62
N PRO A 269 4.47 -17.01 -22.28
CA PRO A 269 4.31 -16.36 -23.58
C PRO A 269 4.73 -14.90 -23.55
N SER A 270 5.39 -14.44 -24.62
CA SER A 270 5.83 -13.05 -24.76
C SER A 270 4.69 -12.05 -24.59
N SER A 271 3.47 -12.38 -25.03
CA SER A 271 2.29 -11.51 -24.84
C SER A 271 1.97 -11.24 -23.37
N LEU A 272 2.12 -12.24 -22.49
CA LEU A 272 1.93 -12.06 -21.05
C LEU A 272 3.05 -11.18 -20.49
N VAL A 273 4.29 -11.52 -20.83
CA VAL A 273 5.49 -10.80 -20.36
C VAL A 273 5.39 -9.32 -20.73
N GLU A 274 5.03 -9.01 -21.97
CA GLU A 274 4.86 -7.64 -22.45
C GLU A 274 3.68 -6.92 -21.78
N THR A 275 2.56 -7.61 -21.55
CA THR A 275 1.45 -7.03 -20.79
C THR A 275 1.91 -6.61 -19.39
N LEU A 276 2.59 -7.50 -18.67
CA LEU A 276 3.11 -7.24 -17.32
C LEU A 276 4.16 -6.13 -17.30
N ARG A 277 5.03 -6.02 -18.33
CA ARG A 277 5.98 -4.90 -18.47
C ARG A 277 5.30 -3.54 -18.61
N ARG A 278 4.12 -3.51 -19.24
CA ARG A 278 3.37 -2.28 -19.54
C ARG A 278 2.43 -1.85 -18.44
N VAL A 279 2.17 -2.69 -17.43
CA VAL A 279 1.33 -2.31 -16.29
C VAL A 279 1.95 -1.07 -15.63
N ARG A 280 1.17 0.02 -15.66
CA ARG A 280 1.56 1.32 -15.12
C ARG A 280 0.42 1.94 -14.33
N LEU A 281 0.68 2.14 -13.05
CA LEU A 281 -0.13 2.81 -12.04
C LEU A 281 0.50 4.17 -11.71
N ASP A 282 -0.22 4.95 -10.92
CA ASP A 282 0.32 6.12 -10.22
C ASP A 282 0.01 6.02 -8.73
N VAL A 283 0.63 6.89 -7.94
CA VAL A 283 0.46 6.96 -6.48
C VAL A 283 -1.02 7.16 -6.11
N ALA A 284 -1.78 7.94 -6.88
CA ALA A 284 -3.19 8.20 -6.60
C ALA A 284 -4.04 6.94 -6.75
N SER A 285 -3.78 6.13 -7.77
CA SER A 285 -4.48 4.88 -8.06
C SER A 285 -4.27 3.84 -6.97
N VAL A 286 -3.02 3.68 -6.52
CA VAL A 286 -2.72 2.75 -5.42
C VAL A 286 -3.33 3.24 -4.11
N THR A 287 -3.27 4.55 -3.85
CA THR A 287 -3.89 5.16 -2.67
C THR A 287 -5.42 5.01 -2.68
N GLU A 288 -6.05 5.12 -3.84
CA GLU A 288 -7.49 4.90 -4.01
C GLU A 288 -7.89 3.45 -3.76
N MET A 289 -7.19 2.48 -4.37
CA MET A 289 -7.48 1.07 -4.13
C MET A 289 -7.26 0.69 -2.67
N ASP A 290 -6.18 1.18 -2.06
CA ASP A 290 -5.91 0.97 -0.63
C ASP A 290 -7.05 1.54 0.23
N TYR A 291 -7.51 2.76 -0.06
CA TYR A 291 -8.66 3.37 0.59
C TYR A 291 -9.93 2.52 0.49
N LEU A 292 -10.23 1.94 -0.68
CA LEU A 292 -11.38 1.04 -0.83
C LEU A 292 -11.30 -0.18 0.10
N THR A 293 -10.10 -0.74 0.29
CA THR A 293 -9.95 -1.88 1.22
C THR A 293 -10.15 -1.44 2.68
N GLN A 294 -9.53 -0.33 3.08
CA GLN A 294 -9.46 0.09 4.47
C GLN A 294 -10.75 0.78 4.95
N MET A 295 -11.45 1.48 4.06
CA MET A 295 -12.63 2.28 4.41
C MET A 295 -13.94 1.62 3.99
N GLU A 296 -13.92 0.78 2.95
CA GLU A 296 -15.13 0.11 2.44
C GLU A 296 -15.11 -1.41 2.62
N ASN A 297 -14.05 -1.98 3.22
CA ASN A 297 -13.89 -3.42 3.50
C ASN A 297 -13.91 -4.31 2.25
N LEU A 298 -13.50 -3.78 1.11
CA LEU A 298 -13.29 -4.59 -0.09
C LEU A 298 -12.04 -5.46 0.08
N SER A 299 -12.06 -6.67 -0.46
CA SER A 299 -10.81 -7.42 -0.62
C SER A 299 -9.87 -6.68 -1.58
N PRO A 300 -8.55 -6.88 -1.48
CA PRO A 300 -7.59 -6.24 -2.38
C PRO A 300 -7.87 -6.48 -3.87
N ARG A 301 -8.34 -7.69 -4.18
CA ARG A 301 -8.76 -8.07 -5.53
C ARG A 301 -10.01 -7.32 -5.98
N GLU A 302 -11.04 -7.21 -5.14
CA GLU A 302 -12.26 -6.46 -5.47
C GLU A 302 -12.00 -4.96 -5.62
N ALA A 303 -11.14 -4.39 -4.77
CA ALA A 303 -10.71 -2.99 -4.89
C ALA A 303 -9.99 -2.75 -6.22
N ALA A 304 -9.07 -3.64 -6.61
CA ALA A 304 -8.42 -3.58 -7.91
C ALA A 304 -9.40 -3.73 -9.07
N THR A 305 -10.34 -4.70 -9.01
CA THR A 305 -11.37 -4.88 -10.04
C THR A 305 -12.22 -3.61 -10.21
N ARG A 306 -12.64 -3.00 -9.09
CA ARG A 306 -13.43 -1.76 -9.11
C ARG A 306 -12.64 -0.63 -9.77
N TRP A 307 -11.39 -0.44 -9.38
CA TRP A 307 -10.54 0.58 -9.98
C TRP A 307 -10.30 0.33 -11.48
N MET A 308 -10.00 -0.91 -11.88
CA MET A 308 -9.79 -1.29 -13.29
C MET A 308 -11.05 -1.03 -14.14
N THR A 309 -12.24 -1.34 -13.61
CA THR A 309 -13.52 -1.09 -14.27
C THR A 309 -13.79 0.41 -14.46
N ALA A 310 -13.37 1.24 -13.50
CA ALA A 310 -13.49 2.70 -13.59
C ALA A 310 -12.41 3.35 -14.47
N ASN A 311 -11.35 2.62 -14.84
CA ASN A 311 -10.21 3.12 -15.62
C ASN A 311 -9.94 2.25 -16.87
N PRO A 312 -10.94 2.01 -17.75
CA PRO A 312 -10.79 1.08 -18.87
C PRO A 312 -9.69 1.50 -19.85
N ASP A 313 -9.55 2.79 -20.13
CA ASP A 313 -8.50 3.30 -21.05
C ASP A 313 -7.09 2.97 -20.54
N ARG A 314 -6.87 3.08 -19.22
CA ARG A 314 -5.59 2.72 -18.60
C ARG A 314 -5.32 1.23 -18.72
N VAL A 315 -6.31 0.40 -18.40
CA VAL A 315 -6.17 -1.05 -18.47
C VAL A 315 -5.90 -1.50 -19.90
N GLN A 316 -6.62 -0.93 -20.86
CA GLN A 316 -6.47 -1.26 -22.27
C GLN A 316 -5.08 -0.89 -22.82
N SER A 317 -4.47 0.19 -22.33
CA SER A 317 -3.11 0.60 -22.71
C SER A 317 -2.03 -0.43 -22.38
N TRP A 318 -2.29 -1.37 -21.45
CA TRP A 318 -1.34 -2.42 -21.11
C TRP A 318 -1.33 -3.58 -22.11
N SER A 319 -2.41 -3.75 -22.89
CA SER A 319 -2.56 -4.82 -23.88
C SER A 319 -2.10 -4.44 -25.29
N THR A 320 -1.81 -3.16 -25.53
CA THR A 320 -1.41 -2.59 -26.83
C THR A 320 0.03 -2.16 -26.83
#